data_AF-A0A2Z4UCP4-F1
#
_entry.id   AF-A0A2Z4UCP4-F1
#
_cell.length_a   1.000
_cell.length_b   1.000
_cell.length_c   1.000
_cell.angle_alpha   90.00
_cell.angle_beta   90.00
_cell.angle_gamma   90.00
#
_symmetry.space_group_name_H-M   'P 1'
#
loop_
_entity.id
_entity.type
_entity.pdbx_description
1 polymer ?
#
loop_
_entity_poly.entity_id
_entity_poly.type
_entity_poly.pdbx_seq_one_letter_code
_entity_poly.pdbx_strand_id
1 'polypeptide(L)'
;MLYVDEEFYLNIFRGEPVQEADFPALEERAAELIEEMCRYRINPENFTSYSERIQMLIKKAVCAEIEYLDANGGSEMDNGADLQSAGLGKFSFTKTSSEGSSEQSLYAPRARRLLAPTGLLYRGGGSV
;
A
#
# COMPACT_ATOMS: atom_id res chain seq x y z
N MET A 1 12.20 7.29 -5.69
CA MET A 1 11.62 6.71 -6.91
C MET A 1 11.94 5.22 -6.93
N LEU A 2 11.24 4.43 -6.12
CA LEU A 2 11.46 2.99 -6.09
C LEU A 2 10.63 2.26 -7.17
N TYR A 3 9.41 2.73 -7.47
CA TYR A 3 8.53 2.06 -8.44
C TYR A 3 7.68 3.00 -9.30
N VAL A 4 7.22 4.13 -8.74
CA VAL A 4 6.29 5.07 -9.40
C VAL A 4 6.71 6.51 -9.15
N ASP A 5 6.34 7.37 -10.09
CA ASP A 5 6.54 8.82 -10.03
C ASP A 5 5.18 9.51 -10.06
N GLU A 6 5.14 10.78 -9.64
CA GLU A 6 3.89 11.56 -9.61
C GLU A 6 3.23 11.65 -11.00
N GLU A 7 4.01 11.79 -12.08
CA GLU A 7 3.48 11.76 -13.45
C GLU A 7 2.75 10.46 -13.77
N PHE A 8 3.27 9.32 -13.31
CA PHE A 8 2.62 8.03 -13.51
C PHE A 8 1.32 7.96 -12.68
N TYR A 9 1.37 8.44 -11.44
CA TYR A 9 0.22 8.45 -10.54
C TYR A 9 -0.95 9.28 -11.11
N LEU A 10 -0.67 10.49 -11.59
CA LEU A 10 -1.68 11.41 -12.10
C LEU A 10 -2.15 11.05 -13.53
N ASN A 11 -1.23 10.75 -14.44
CA ASN A 11 -1.57 10.62 -15.86
C ASN A 11 -1.93 9.19 -16.30
N ILE A 12 -1.28 8.19 -15.69
CA ILE A 12 -1.44 6.78 -16.10
C ILE A 12 -2.38 6.04 -15.16
N PHE A 13 -2.12 6.11 -13.85
CA PHE A 13 -2.96 5.47 -12.85
C PHE A 13 -4.28 6.24 -12.65
N ARG A 14 -4.23 7.58 -12.74
CA ARG A 14 -5.36 8.49 -12.51
C ARG A 14 -5.93 8.32 -11.11
N GLY A 15 -5.03 8.34 -10.12
CA GLY A 15 -5.40 8.30 -8.71
C GLY A 15 -6.09 9.58 -8.26
N GLU A 16 -6.71 9.53 -7.08
CA GLU A 16 -7.25 10.71 -6.42
C GLU A 16 -6.16 11.77 -6.19
N PRO A 17 -6.49 13.08 -6.21
CA PRO A 17 -5.50 14.13 -6.02
C PRO A 17 -4.92 14.09 -4.61
N VAL A 18 -3.62 13.86 -4.51
CA VAL A 18 -2.82 13.91 -3.28
C VAL A 18 -2.07 15.23 -3.22
N GLN A 19 -1.80 15.75 -2.03
CA GLN A 19 -0.97 16.94 -1.88
C GLN A 19 0.47 16.65 -2.32
N GLU A 20 1.02 17.48 -3.22
CA GLU A 20 2.39 17.33 -3.77
C GLU A 20 3.47 17.21 -2.67
N ALA A 21 3.27 17.90 -1.55
CA ALA A 21 4.20 17.89 -0.42
C ALA A 21 4.21 16.54 0.34
N ASP A 22 3.09 15.82 0.34
CA ASP A 22 2.93 14.55 1.06
C ASP A 22 3.23 13.34 0.16
N PHE A 23 3.16 13.52 -1.16
CA PHE A 23 3.39 12.45 -2.14
C PHE A 23 4.72 11.70 -1.96
N PRO A 24 5.88 12.34 -1.71
CA PRO A 24 7.14 11.62 -1.52
C PRO A 24 7.12 10.68 -0.31
N ALA A 25 6.54 11.13 0.81
CA ALA A 25 6.44 10.32 2.02
C ALA A 25 5.44 9.17 1.85
N LEU A 26 4.33 9.42 1.15
CA LEU A 26 3.33 8.40 0.83
C LEU A 26 3.87 7.36 -0.16
N GLU A 27 4.65 7.76 -1.17
CA GLU A 27 5.28 6.85 -2.13
C GLU A 27 6.23 5.89 -1.45
N GLU A 28 7.12 6.40 -0.60
CA GLU A 28 8.09 5.59 0.13
C GLU A 28 7.38 4.57 1.02
N ARG A 29 6.41 5.03 1.84
CA ARG A 29 5.66 4.17 2.75
C ARG A 29 4.84 3.11 2.00
N ALA A 30 4.14 3.52 0.94
CA ALA A 30 3.38 2.62 0.09
C ALA A 30 4.29 1.56 -0.55
N ALA A 31 5.46 1.95 -1.05
CA ALA A 31 6.42 1.02 -1.63
C ALA A 31 6.86 -0.04 -0.61
N GLU A 32 7.24 0.36 0.60
CA GLU A 32 7.64 -0.55 1.68
C GLU A 32 6.53 -1.56 2.01
N LEU A 33 5.28 -1.10 2.15
CA LEU A 33 4.14 -1.98 2.43
C LEU A 33 3.90 -2.99 1.30
N ILE A 34 4.08 -2.58 0.05
CA ILE A 34 3.94 -3.46 -1.12
C ILE A 34 5.08 -4.48 -1.20
N GLU A 35 6.31 -4.07 -0.90
CA GLU A 35 7.45 -4.98 -0.76
C GLU A 35 7.20 -6.01 0.33
N GLU A 36 6.76 -5.58 1.52
CA GLU A 36 6.40 -6.45 2.63
C GLU A 36 5.28 -7.43 2.24
N MET A 37 4.23 -6.94 1.57
CA MET A 37 3.13 -7.79 1.06
C MET A 37 3.63 -8.85 0.07
N CYS A 38 4.62 -8.49 -0.75
CA CYS A 38 5.32 -9.40 -1.66
C CYS A 38 6.46 -10.18 -0.99
N ARG A 39 6.61 -10.09 0.33
CA ARG A 39 7.65 -10.73 1.14
C ARG A 39 9.07 -10.39 0.68
N TYR A 40 9.29 -9.14 0.31
CA TYR A 40 10.56 -8.62 -0.19
C TYR A 40 11.11 -9.39 -1.39
N ARG A 41 10.23 -10.06 -2.17
CA ARG A 41 10.60 -10.69 -3.46
C ARG A 41 10.78 -9.65 -4.56
N ILE A 42 10.18 -8.48 -4.39
CA ILE A 42 10.37 -7.33 -5.26
C ILE A 42 11.27 -6.34 -4.54
N ASN A 43 12.21 -5.76 -5.28
CA ASN A 43 13.04 -4.64 -4.88
C ASN A 43 13.35 -3.82 -6.15
N PRO A 44 13.82 -2.57 -6.02
CA PRO A 44 14.14 -1.73 -7.18
C PRO A 44 15.17 -2.37 -8.12
N GLU A 45 16.10 -3.14 -7.56
CA GLU A 45 17.18 -3.79 -8.32
C GLU A 45 16.67 -4.90 -9.23
N ASN A 46 15.65 -5.65 -8.80
CA ASN A 46 15.09 -6.79 -9.53
C ASN A 46 13.78 -6.45 -10.26
N PHE A 47 13.25 -5.24 -10.07
CA PHE A 47 11.99 -4.80 -10.67
C PHE A 47 11.97 -4.96 -12.19
N THR A 48 13.08 -4.64 -12.85
CA THR A 48 13.24 -4.75 -14.32
C THR A 48 13.33 -6.19 -14.82
N SER A 49 13.59 -7.16 -13.93
CA SER A 49 13.65 -8.59 -14.28
C SER A 49 12.26 -9.22 -14.45
N TYR A 50 11.21 -8.55 -13.96
CA TYR A 50 9.83 -9.00 -14.16
C TYR A 50 9.29 -8.57 -15.54
N SER A 51 8.31 -9.32 -16.06
CA SER A 51 7.59 -8.90 -17.29
C SER A 51 6.91 -7.53 -17.12
N GLU A 52 6.75 -6.79 -18.22
CA GLU A 52 6.08 -5.47 -18.22
C GLU A 52 4.70 -5.51 -17.56
N ARG A 53 3.96 -6.62 -17.74
CA ARG A 53 2.67 -6.84 -17.10
C ARG A 53 2.79 -6.87 -15.58
N ILE A 54 3.78 -7.57 -15.02
CA ILE A 54 3.99 -7.66 -13.57
C ILE A 54 4.48 -6.31 -13.04
N GLN A 55 5.41 -5.66 -13.73
CA GLN A 55 5.87 -4.32 -13.38
C GLN A 55 4.68 -3.34 -13.29
N MET A 56 3.78 -3.35 -14.28
CA MET A 56 2.59 -2.50 -14.28
C MET A 56 1.65 -2.81 -13.11
N LEU A 57 1.48 -4.09 -12.73
CA LEU A 57 0.65 -4.47 -11.59
C LEU A 57 1.25 -4.02 -10.27
N ILE A 58 2.57 -4.11 -10.09
CA ILE A 58 3.28 -3.60 -8.92
C ILE A 58 3.11 -2.07 -8.82
N LYS A 59 3.37 -1.34 -9.92
CA LYS A 59 3.17 0.12 -9.95
C LYS A 59 1.76 0.52 -9.54
N LYS A 60 0.74 -0.14 -10.11
CA LYS A 60 -0.66 0.10 -9.75
C LYS A 60 -0.98 -0.26 -8.30
N ALA A 61 -0.31 -1.27 -7.74
CA ALA A 61 -0.49 -1.65 -6.35
C ALA A 61 0.08 -0.58 -5.41
N VAL A 62 1.27 -0.04 -5.70
CA VAL A 62 1.85 1.09 -4.96
C VAL A 62 0.94 2.31 -5.03
N CYS A 63 0.44 2.68 -6.22
CA CYS A 63 -0.49 3.81 -6.32
C CYS A 63 -1.80 3.59 -5.53
N ALA A 64 -2.33 2.37 -5.54
CA ALA A 64 -3.53 2.02 -4.76
C ALA A 64 -3.27 2.07 -3.24
N GLU A 65 -2.04 1.80 -2.81
CA GLU A 65 -1.63 1.93 -1.42
C GLU A 65 -1.44 3.41 -1.02
N ILE A 66 -0.89 4.24 -1.91
CA ILE A 66 -0.83 5.71 -1.73
C ILE A 66 -2.24 6.28 -1.49
N GLU A 67 -3.20 5.96 -2.36
CA GLU A 67 -4.60 6.39 -2.18
C GLU A 67 -5.19 5.93 -0.84
N TYR A 68 -4.83 4.73 -0.41
CA TYR A 68 -5.34 4.18 0.84
C TYR A 68 -4.72 4.88 2.05
N LEU A 69 -3.41 5.12 2.05
CA LEU A 69 -2.74 5.86 3.12
C LEU A 69 -3.30 7.29 3.20
N ASP A 70 -3.36 8.01 2.09
CA ASP A 70 -3.92 9.37 2.04
C ASP A 70 -5.36 9.43 2.60
N ALA A 71 -6.22 8.50 2.16
CA ALA A 71 -7.61 8.44 2.63
C ALA A 71 -7.78 8.03 4.10
N ASN A 72 -6.76 7.43 4.74
CA ASN A 72 -6.82 6.89 6.10
C ASN A 72 -5.88 7.59 7.10
N GLY A 73 -5.36 8.78 6.78
CA GLY A 73 -4.55 9.58 7.72
C GLY A 73 -3.06 9.69 7.36
N GLY A 74 -2.71 9.41 6.10
CA GLY A 74 -1.39 9.64 5.54
C GLY A 74 -0.29 8.71 6.07
N SER A 75 0.94 9.20 6.05
CA SER A 75 2.14 8.48 6.51
C SER A 75 2.19 8.26 8.03
N GLU A 76 1.34 8.95 8.80
CA GLU A 76 1.19 8.78 10.25
C GLU A 76 0.50 7.45 10.61
N MET A 77 -0.24 6.84 9.67
CA MET A 77 -0.93 5.55 9.87
C MET A 77 0.05 4.42 10.21
N ASP A 78 1.29 4.53 9.76
CA ASP A 78 2.28 3.47 9.89
C ASP A 78 3.07 3.50 11.20
N ASN A 79 3.32 4.69 11.75
CA ASN A 79 4.32 4.83 12.82
C ASN A 79 3.91 4.20 14.15
N GLY A 80 2.66 3.76 14.32
CA GLY A 80 2.15 3.15 15.55
C GLY A 80 2.28 4.04 16.82
N ALA A 81 2.86 5.22 16.67
CA ALA A 81 3.19 6.17 17.71
C ALA A 81 2.00 7.12 17.83
N ASP A 82 1.31 6.99 18.96
CA ASP A 82 0.34 7.94 19.46
C ASP A 82 -0.95 8.11 18.64
N LEU A 83 -1.75 7.04 18.61
CA LEU A 83 -3.22 7.08 18.59
C LEU A 83 -3.86 7.89 19.75
N GLN A 84 -3.11 8.78 20.42
CA GLN A 84 -3.58 9.63 21.52
C GLN A 84 -3.63 11.12 21.20
N SER A 85 -3.16 11.61 20.03
CA SER A 85 -3.19 13.08 19.81
C SER A 85 -3.29 13.63 18.39
N ALA A 86 -3.93 12.92 17.48
CA ALA A 86 -4.46 13.54 16.26
C ALA A 86 -5.95 13.20 16.13
N GLY A 87 -6.76 13.78 17.01
CA GLY A 87 -8.18 13.88 16.71
C GLY A 87 -8.32 14.72 15.44
N LEU A 88 -8.98 14.18 14.42
CA LEU A 88 -10.05 14.82 13.64
C LEU A 88 -10.31 14.02 12.35
N GLY A 89 -11.44 13.32 12.31
CA GLY A 89 -11.95 12.81 11.04
C GLY A 89 -13.03 11.74 11.16
N LYS A 90 -12.65 10.50 11.49
CA LYS A 90 -13.56 9.34 11.39
C LYS A 90 -13.18 8.11 12.23
N PHE A 91 -12.20 8.19 13.12
CA PHE A 91 -11.68 7.01 13.81
C PHE A 91 -12.47 6.69 15.09
N SER A 92 -13.25 5.60 15.06
CA SER A 92 -13.71 4.90 16.26
C SER A 92 -12.79 3.70 16.52
N PHE A 93 -11.82 3.88 17.39
CA PHE A 93 -11.09 2.77 17.99
C PHE A 93 -11.87 2.27 19.21
N THR A 94 -12.95 1.52 19.00
CA THR A 94 -13.55 0.74 20.08
C THR A 94 -12.94 -0.65 20.07
N LYS A 95 -11.82 -0.80 20.79
CA LYS A 95 -11.29 -2.11 21.18
C LYS A 95 -12.25 -2.74 22.19
N THR A 96 -13.38 -3.25 21.71
CA THR A 96 -14.25 -4.15 22.48
C THR A 96 -14.11 -5.54 21.89
N SER A 97 -13.75 -6.46 22.76
CA SER A 97 -13.70 -7.89 22.51
C SER A 97 -15.12 -8.41 22.26
N SER A 98 -15.66 -8.25 21.06
CA SER A 98 -16.86 -8.93 20.57
C SER A 98 -17.04 -8.72 19.07
N GLU A 99 -17.17 -9.83 18.35
CA GLU A 99 -18.01 -10.00 17.15
C GLU A 99 -18.23 -8.76 16.24
N GLY A 100 -17.52 -8.71 15.12
CA GLY A 100 -17.99 -8.00 13.92
C GLY A 100 -17.29 -6.69 13.53
N SER A 101 -16.16 -6.33 14.12
CA SER A 101 -15.37 -5.16 13.72
C SER A 101 -14.56 -5.45 12.45
N SER A 102 -14.80 -4.71 11.36
CA SER A 102 -13.91 -4.75 10.19
C SER A 102 -12.54 -4.24 10.61
N GLU A 103 -11.64 -5.15 11.00
CA GLU A 103 -10.21 -4.89 11.12
C GLU A 103 -9.75 -4.17 9.84
N GLN A 104 -9.55 -2.85 9.90
CA GLN A 104 -9.07 -2.10 8.75
C GLN A 104 -7.64 -2.57 8.50
N SER A 105 -7.47 -3.28 7.37
CA SER A 105 -6.20 -3.90 7.01
C SER A 105 -5.14 -2.81 6.82
N LEU A 106 -3.92 -3.09 7.27
CA LEU A 106 -2.73 -2.25 7.01
C LEU A 106 -2.48 -2.01 5.52
N TYR A 107 -3.04 -2.85 4.65
CA TYR A 107 -2.86 -2.78 3.23
C TYR A 107 -4.15 -2.44 2.48
N ALA A 108 -4.01 -1.75 1.37
CA ALA A 108 -5.10 -1.48 0.45
C ALA A 108 -5.69 -2.80 -0.10
N PRO A 109 -7.01 -3.04 -0.01
CA PRO A 109 -7.64 -4.23 -0.58
C PRO A 109 -7.46 -4.29 -2.11
N ARG A 110 -7.31 -3.13 -2.76
CA ARG A 110 -7.04 -3.02 -4.19
C ARG A 110 -5.61 -3.44 -4.54
N ALA A 111 -4.61 -3.06 -3.73
CA ALA A 111 -3.23 -3.51 -3.92
C ALA A 111 -3.13 -5.04 -3.89
N ARG A 112 -3.75 -5.68 -2.90
CA ARG A 112 -3.79 -7.14 -2.80
C ARG A 112 -4.44 -7.81 -4.01
N ARG A 113 -5.52 -7.23 -4.55
CA ARG A 113 -6.19 -7.74 -5.77
C ARG A 113 -5.31 -7.62 -7.02
N LEU A 114 -4.55 -6.52 -7.13
CA LEU A 114 -3.62 -6.29 -8.24
C LEU A 114 -2.43 -7.24 -8.19
N LEU A 115 -1.95 -7.57 -6.99
CA LEU A 115 -0.83 -8.48 -6.79
C LEU A 115 -1.21 -9.96 -6.79
N ALA A 116 -2.48 -10.31 -6.56
CA ALA A 116 -2.95 -11.70 -6.62
C ALA A 116 -2.55 -12.47 -7.90
N PRO A 117 -2.70 -11.92 -9.13
CA PRO A 117 -2.32 -12.63 -10.35
C PRO A 117 -0.81 -12.71 -10.62
N THR A 118 0.05 -12.05 -9.82
CA THR A 118 1.51 -12.06 -10.06
C THR A 118 2.20 -13.28 -9.45
N GLY A 119 1.53 -14.00 -8.55
CA GLY A 119 2.13 -15.09 -7.77
C GLY A 119 3.07 -14.62 -6.65
N LEU A 120 3.31 -13.31 -6.52
CA LEU A 120 4.19 -12.73 -5.50
C LEU A 120 3.62 -12.91 -4.08
N LEU A 121 2.29 -12.95 -3.95
CA LEU A 121 1.59 -13.18 -2.69
C LEU A 121 1.62 -14.64 -2.22
N TYR A 122 2.05 -15.58 -3.07
CA TYR A 122 1.94 -17.01 -2.79
C TYR A 122 3.00 -17.46 -1.77
N ARG A 123 2.52 -18.01 -0.65
CA ARG A 123 3.32 -18.49 0.50
C ARG A 123 4.10 -19.79 0.21
N GLY A 124 3.79 -20.51 -0.86
CA GLY A 124 4.19 -21.90 -0.99
C GLY A 124 3.34 -22.75 -0.04
N GLY A 125 2.41 -23.54 -0.57
CA GLY A 125 1.70 -24.56 0.20
C GLY A 125 2.72 -25.61 0.66
N GLY A 126 3.16 -25.51 1.90
CA GLY A 126 3.86 -26.59 2.58
C GLY A 126 2.91 -27.77 2.71
N SER A 127 2.96 -28.68 1.74
CA SER A 127 2.57 -30.06 1.95
C SER A 127 3.82 -30.76 2.45
N VAL A 128 3.96 -30.89 3.76
CA VAL A 128 4.89 -31.82 4.41
C VAL A 128 4.09 -32.78 5.26
#